data_AF-A0A0R2D5D8-F1
#
_entry.id   AF-A0A0R2D5D8-F1
#
_cell.length_a   1.000
_cell.length_b   1.000
_cell.length_c   1.000
_cell.angle_alpha   90.00
_cell.angle_beta   90.00
_cell.angle_gamma   90.00
#
_symmetry.space_group_name_H-M   'P 1'
#
loop_
_entity.id
_entity.type
_entity.pdbx_description
1 polymer ?
#
loop_
_entity_poly.entity_id
_entity_poly.type
_entity_poly.pdbx_seq_one_letter_code
_entity_poly.pdbx_strand_id
1 'polypeptide(L)' 'MWDEPLNYLDINNRKQIEQLITKYKPTMLIIEHDSQFLSNIGAEVLELRTITNFN' A
#
# COMPACT_ATOMS: atom_id res chain seq x y z
N MET A 1 9.39 4.36 -2.29
CA MET A 1 8.73 4.36 -0.97
C MET A 1 7.61 5.36 -1.07
N TRP A 2 6.37 4.90 -1.07
CA TRP A 2 5.18 5.75 -1.22
C TRP A 2 4.42 5.74 0.10
N ASP A 3 4.19 6.91 0.68
CA ASP A 3 3.58 7.09 1.99
C ASP A 3 2.19 7.72 1.83
N GLU A 4 1.15 7.00 2.27
CA GLU A 4 -0.27 7.31 2.09
C GLU A 4 -0.68 7.87 0.69
N PRO A 5 -0.29 7.20 -0.44
CA PRO A 5 -0.70 7.57 -1.80
C PRO A 5 -2.15 8.01 -1.99
N LEU A 6 -3.07 7.33 -1.32
CA LEU A 6 -4.49 7.34 -1.68
C LEU A 6 -5.27 8.46 -0.98
N ASN A 7 -4.70 9.04 0.09
CA ASN A 7 -5.38 9.99 0.96
C ASN A 7 -5.83 11.26 0.21
N TYR A 8 -5.06 11.68 -0.79
CA TYR A 8 -5.34 12.86 -1.62
C TYR A 8 -6.01 12.53 -2.96
N LEU A 9 -6.34 11.26 -3.22
CA LEU A 9 -6.88 10.81 -4.49
C LEU A 9 -8.40 10.59 -4.44
N ASP A 10 -9.08 11.09 -5.47
CA ASP A 10 -10.47 10.72 -5.73
C ASP A 10 -10.59 9.21 -6.07
N ILE A 11 -11.82 8.71 -6.04
CA ILE A 11 -12.11 7.28 -6.25
C ILE A 11 -11.68 6.80 -7.65
N ASN A 12 -11.73 7.66 -8.67
CA ASN A 12 -11.40 7.28 -10.04
C ASN A 12 -9.89 7.14 -10.21
N ASN A 13 -9.12 8.07 -9.64
CA ASN A 13 -7.67 8.03 -9.67
C ASN A 13 -7.13 6.84 -8.87
N ARG A 14 -7.75 6.49 -7.72
CA ARG A 14 -7.39 5.27 -6.98
C ARG A 14 -7.50 4.01 -7.84
N LYS A 15 -8.62 3.85 -8.55
CA LYS A 15 -8.82 2.70 -9.45
C LYS A 15 -7.80 2.66 -10.59
N GLN A 16 -7.44 3.82 -11.13
CA GLN A 16 -6.39 3.88 -12.17
C GLN A 16 -5.04 3.43 -11.61
N ILE A 17 -4.68 3.86 -10.40
CA ILE A 17 -3.44 3.48 -9.73
C ILE A 17 -3.41 1.98 -9.46
N GLU A 18 -4.50 1.42 -8.92
CA GLU A 18 -4.65 -0.03 -8.71
C GLU A 18 -4.45 -0.80 -10.03
N GLN A 19 -5.09 -0.35 -11.12
CA GLN A 19 -4.94 -0.97 -12.43
C GLN A 19 -3.50 -0.89 -12.95
N LEU A 20 -2.81 0.23 -12.76
CA LEU A 20 -1.42 0.41 -13.17
C LEU A 20 -0.49 -0.51 -12.37
N ILE A 21 -0.64 -0.57 -11.04
CA ILE A 21 0.19 -1.43 -10.18
C ILE A 21 -0.02 -2.89 -10.55
N THR A 22 -1.28 -3.34 -10.72
CA THR A 22 -1.59 -4.73 -11.08
C THR A 22 -1.12 -5.08 -12.49
N LYS A 23 -1.15 -4.13 -13.44
CA LYS A 23 -0.71 -4.33 -14.82
C LYS A 23 0.81 -4.41 -14.95
N TYR A 24 1.53 -3.48 -14.34
CA TYR A 24 2.98 -3.37 -14.52
C TYR A 24 3.78 -4.13 -13.47
N LYS A 25 3.15 -4.49 -12.33
CA LYS A 25 3.77 -5.21 -11.20
C LYS A 25 5.16 -4.65 -10.82
N PRO A 26 5.27 -3.32 -10.61
CA PRO A 26 6.55 -2.74 -10.25
C PRO A 26 7.01 -3.26 -8.88
N THR A 27 8.31 -3.45 -8.71
CA THR A 27 8.89 -3.69 -7.38
C THR A 27 8.84 -2.38 -6.58
N MET A 28 8.04 -2.34 -5.52
CA MET A 28 7.87 -1.12 -4.71
C MET A 28 7.56 -1.42 -3.25
N LEU A 29 7.89 -0.47 -2.38
CA LEU A 29 7.50 -0.44 -0.97
C LEU A 29 6.43 0.65 -0.78
N ILE A 30 5.28 0.26 -0.24
CA ILE A 30 4.11 1.11 -0.01
C ILE A 30 3.80 1.11 1.49
N ILE A 31 3.47 2.29 2.02
CA ILE A 31 2.93 2.48 3.35
C ILE A 31 1.49 2.96 3.14
N GLU A 32 0.53 2.15 3.56
CA GLU A 32 -0.89 2.44 3.41
C GLU A 32 -1.68 1.90 4.60
N HIS A 33 -2.75 2.62 4.95
CA HIS A 33 -3.69 2.22 6.00
C HIS A 33 -4.92 1.50 5.42
N ASP A 34 -5.16 1.62 4.11
CA ASP A 34 -6.27 0.97 3.43
C ASP A 34 -5.94 -0.49 3.08
N SER A 35 -6.44 -1.42 3.88
CA SER A 35 -6.26 -2.86 3.67
C SER A 35 -6.97 -3.38 2.42
N GLN A 36 -8.04 -2.73 1.97
CA GLN A 36 -8.75 -3.13 0.74
C GLN A 36 -7.88 -2.83 -0.47
N PHE A 37 -7.25 -1.65 -0.52
CA PHE A 37 -6.29 -1.32 -1.58
C PHE A 37 -5.13 -2.32 -1.62
N LEU A 38 -4.51 -2.61 -0.48
CA LEU A 38 -3.40 -3.56 -0.38
C LEU A 38 -3.79 -4.96 -0.88
N SER A 39 -5.01 -5.40 -0.55
CA SER A 39 -5.58 -6.65 -1.07
C SER A 39 -5.83 -6.59 -2.58
N ASN A 40 -6.31 -5.46 -3.11
CA ASN A 40 -6.63 -5.30 -4.52
C ASN A 40 -5.39 -5.38 -5.41
N ILE A 41 -4.25 -4.84 -4.95
CA ILE A 41 -2.97 -4.89 -5.67
C ILE A 41 -2.17 -6.16 -5.41
N GLY A 42 -2.62 -7.02 -4.48
CA GLY A 42 -1.97 -8.28 -4.13
C GLY A 42 -0.61 -8.10 -3.46
N ALA A 43 -0.43 -7.03 -2.68
CA ALA A 43 0.82 -6.77 -1.98
C ALA A 43 0.99 -7.67 -0.76
N GLU A 44 2.23 -8.09 -0.50
CA GLU A 44 2.59 -8.70 0.79
C GLU A 44 2.59 -7.62 1.87
N VAL A 45 1.91 -7.88 3.00
CA VAL A 45 1.76 -6.93 4.10
C VAL A 45 2.77 -7.26 5.19
N LEU A 46 3.67 -6.32 5.48
CA LEU A 46 4.59 -6.41 6.61
C LEU A 46 4.03 -5.57 7.77
N GLU A 47 3.78 -6.22 8.90
CA GLU A 47 3.37 -5.53 10.13
C GLU A 47 4.60 -5.06 10.91
N LEU A 48 4.73 -3.74 11.11
CA LEU A 48 5.76 -3.17 11.97
C LEU A 48 5.37 -3.36 13.43
N ARG A 49 6.21 -4.09 14.18
CA ARG A 49 6.03 -4.32 15.61
C ARG A 49 7.09 -3.59 16.40
N THR A 50 6.68 -2.83 17.42
CA THR A 50 7.61 -2.24 18.38
C THR A 50 8.23 -3.35 19.23
N ILE A 51 9.56 -3.40 19.28
CA ILE A 51 10.28 -4.32 20.16
C ILE A 51 10.32 -3.69 21.56
N THR A 52 9.43 -4.12 22.46
CA THR A 52 9.48 -3.75 23.88
C THR A 52 10.17 -4.85 24.69
N ASN A 53 11.47 -5.06 24.43
CA ASN A 53 12.34 -5.83 25.32
C ASN A 53 13.43 -4.90 25.87
N PHE A 54 13.08 -4.14 26.90
CA PHE A 54 14.06 -3.51 27.78
C PHE A 54 14.20 -4.42 29.00
N ASN A 55 15.22 -5.28 28.98
CA ASN A 55 15.78 -5.85 30.21
C ASN A 55 16.65 -4.79 30.90
#